data_AF-A0A6V7XCM1-F1
#
_entry.id   AF-A0A6V7XCM1-F1
#
_cell.length_a   1.000
_cell.length_b   1.000
_cell.length_c   1.000
_cell.angle_alpha   90.00
_cell.angle_beta   90.00
_cell.angle_gamma   90.00
#
_symmetry.space_group_name_H-M   'P 1'
#
loop_
_entity.id
_entity.type
_entity.pdbx_description
1 polymer ?
#
loop_
_entity_poly.entity_id
_entity_poly.type
_entity_poly.pdbx_seq_one_letter_code
_entity_poly.pdbx_strand_id
1 'polypeptide(L)'
;MEHKSRSSPKHILARIGFEFSGNYKLGSGRYSKLSYVQSKGPVSEVSSRGWMLQLIDALVYIHQKEIAHRDLKLENILLFEGGILKIADYGFCKQSIDLASTFCGSKSYSAPEILRGVTYDTFKADIWSLGVIGYIMLTNTMPFREDVDNMDIVDAQRHRRYRYSSKLGLSFECKSAIDKMMTFDPKHRPNIYQCALLEWFSPSSTSKGNTKRRRPSLSNYASYNSKIG
;
A
#
# COMPACT_ATOMS: atom_id res chain seq x y z
N MET A 1 15.35 -37.10 1.61
CA MET A 1 14.23 -36.17 1.34
C MET A 1 14.21 -35.16 2.46
N GLU A 2 14.87 -34.01 2.28
CA GLU A 2 14.97 -32.98 3.31
C GLU A 2 13.67 -32.16 3.39
N HIS A 3 12.94 -32.35 4.48
CA HIS A 3 11.93 -31.40 4.93
C HIS A 3 12.63 -30.09 5.32
N LYS A 4 12.69 -29.11 4.41
CA LYS A 4 12.98 -27.73 4.80
C LYS A 4 11.87 -27.25 5.73
N SER A 5 12.19 -27.18 7.02
CA SER A 5 11.40 -26.55 8.07
C SER A 5 10.93 -25.15 7.60
N ARG A 6 9.66 -25.03 7.21
CA ARG A 6 9.02 -23.74 6.95
C ARG A 6 8.86 -23.03 8.29
N SER A 7 9.72 -22.05 8.55
CA SER A 7 9.61 -21.14 9.70
C SER A 7 8.21 -20.51 9.74
N SER A 8 7.56 -20.51 10.91
CA SER A 8 6.18 -20.02 11.05
C SER A 8 6.05 -18.55 10.62
N PRO A 9 4.89 -18.12 10.06
CA PRO A 9 4.67 -16.72 9.69
C PRO A 9 4.95 -15.75 10.83
N LYS A 10 4.67 -16.14 12.09
CA LYS A 10 4.98 -15.33 13.28
C LYS A 10 6.48 -15.06 13.44
N HIS A 11 7.35 -16.02 13.16
CA HIS A 11 8.80 -15.80 13.19
C HIS A 11 9.28 -14.91 12.04
N ILE A 12 8.69 -15.03 10.85
CA ILE A 12 9.00 -14.15 9.71
C ILE A 12 8.51 -12.73 10.00
N LEU A 13 7.32 -12.55 10.58
CA LEU A 13 6.77 -11.24 10.95
C LEU A 13 7.53 -10.60 12.11
N ALA A 14 7.93 -11.37 13.12
CA ALA A 14 8.84 -10.90 14.17
C ALA A 14 10.18 -10.50 13.55
N ARG A 15 10.72 -11.28 12.61
CA ARG A 15 11.96 -10.97 11.89
C ARG A 15 11.82 -9.80 10.91
N ILE A 16 10.66 -9.58 10.30
CA ILE A 16 10.35 -8.40 9.49
C ILE A 16 10.30 -7.18 10.41
N GLY A 17 9.59 -7.27 11.54
CA GLY A 17 9.62 -6.24 12.59
C GLY A 17 11.05 -6.00 13.12
N PHE A 18 11.88 -7.05 13.23
CA PHE A 18 13.29 -6.99 13.64
C PHE A 18 14.27 -6.55 12.54
N GLU A 19 14.00 -6.76 11.25
CA GLU A 19 14.85 -6.33 10.12
C GLU A 19 14.48 -4.90 9.68
N PHE A 20 13.19 -4.53 9.74
CA PHE A 20 12.75 -3.13 9.69
C PHE A 20 13.20 -2.35 10.92
N SER A 21 13.28 -2.99 12.10
CA SER A 21 13.93 -2.41 13.27
C SER A 21 15.45 -2.60 13.31
N GLY A 22 16.03 -3.47 12.50
CA GLY A 22 17.46 -3.79 12.50
C GLY A 22 18.26 -2.91 11.55
N ASN A 23 17.68 -2.57 10.39
CA ASN A 23 18.22 -1.55 9.48
C ASN A 23 17.80 -0.13 9.86
N TYR A 24 16.74 0.01 10.67
CA TYR A 24 16.31 1.26 11.26
C TYR A 24 15.76 0.91 12.64
N LYS A 25 16.55 0.97 13.73
CA LYS A 25 16.03 0.82 15.12
C LYS A 25 14.61 1.36 15.18
N LEU A 26 13.66 0.61 15.76
CA LEU A 26 12.40 1.22 16.20
C LEU A 26 12.88 2.33 17.12
N GLY A 27 13.02 3.53 16.57
CA GLY A 27 13.87 4.52 17.17
C GLY A 27 13.21 4.81 18.49
N SER A 28 14.00 5.00 19.54
CA SER A 28 13.54 5.66 20.75
C SER A 28 13.09 7.11 20.50
N GLY A 29 12.80 7.48 19.25
CA GLY A 29 12.33 8.78 18.80
C GLY A 29 10.81 8.85 18.78
N ARG A 30 10.30 10.06 18.88
CA ARG A 30 8.86 10.32 18.89
C ARG A 30 8.26 9.96 17.52
N TYR A 31 7.07 9.37 17.55
CA TYR A 31 6.29 9.07 16.34
C TYR A 31 4.83 9.46 16.55
N SER A 32 4.10 9.59 15.45
CA SER A 32 2.65 9.77 15.43
C SER A 32 2.03 8.80 14.44
N LYS A 33 0.78 8.39 14.67
CA LYS A 33 0.01 7.69 13.63
C LYS A 33 -0.23 8.64 12.46
N LEU A 34 -0.15 8.12 11.25
CA LEU A 34 -0.37 8.93 10.05
C LEU A 34 -1.81 9.49 10.02
N SER A 35 -2.78 8.77 10.61
CA SER A 35 -4.15 9.28 10.80
C SER A 35 -4.21 10.56 11.63
N TYR A 36 -3.35 10.72 12.64
CA TYR A 36 -3.26 11.96 13.43
C TYR A 36 -2.66 13.11 12.63
N VAL A 37 -1.63 12.82 11.82
CA VAL A 37 -1.03 13.82 10.92
C VAL A 37 -2.06 14.28 9.90
N GLN A 38 -2.81 13.34 9.34
CA GLN A 38 -3.87 13.59 8.38
C GLN A 38 -4.99 14.46 8.96
N SER A 39 -5.29 14.33 10.26
CA SER A 39 -6.31 15.14 10.92
C SER A 39 -5.98 16.65 10.93
N LYS A 40 -4.78 17.05 10.49
CA LYS A 40 -4.35 18.45 10.37
C LYS A 40 -4.61 19.05 8.98
N GLY A 41 -5.03 18.26 8.00
CA GLY A 41 -5.29 18.72 6.65
C GLY A 41 -4.63 17.86 5.55
N PRO A 42 -4.81 18.24 4.28
CA PRO A 42 -4.17 17.55 3.16
C PRO A 42 -2.65 17.72 3.22
N VAL A 43 -1.94 16.67 2.84
CA VAL A 43 -0.49 16.60 2.77
C VAL A 43 -0.06 17.00 1.36
N SER A 44 0.96 17.86 1.25
CA SER A 44 1.47 18.33 -0.03
C SER A 44 1.87 17.16 -0.94
N GLU A 45 1.72 17.32 -2.25
CA GLU A 45 2.03 16.26 -3.21
C GLU A 45 3.47 15.75 -3.06
N VAL A 46 4.43 16.66 -2.84
CA VAL A 46 5.85 16.31 -2.64
C VAL A 46 6.05 15.41 -1.42
N SER A 47 5.43 15.75 -0.29
CA SER A 47 5.55 14.95 0.94
C SER A 47 4.82 13.62 0.79
N SER A 48 3.59 13.65 0.25
CA SER A 48 2.78 12.48 -0.05
C SER A 48 3.53 11.52 -0.98
N ARG A 49 4.19 12.01 -2.02
CA ARG A 49 5.03 11.20 -2.92
C ARG A 49 6.19 10.54 -2.17
N GLY A 50 6.92 11.31 -1.36
CA GLY A 50 8.03 10.79 -0.56
C GLY A 50 7.60 9.69 0.41
N TRP A 51 6.43 9.85 1.03
CA TRP A 51 5.82 8.89 1.94
C TRP A 51 5.27 7.64 1.22
N MET A 52 4.57 7.82 0.10
CA MET A 52 4.10 6.72 -0.75
C MET A 52 5.27 5.85 -1.24
N LEU A 53 6.40 6.46 -1.62
CA LEU A 53 7.61 5.71 -1.98
C LEU A 53 8.15 4.84 -0.83
N GLN A 54 8.09 5.31 0.42
CA GLN A 54 8.50 4.51 1.59
C GLN A 54 7.53 3.34 1.84
N LEU A 55 6.23 3.57 1.68
CA LEU A 55 5.22 2.51 1.79
C LEU A 55 5.35 1.47 0.67
N ILE A 56 5.65 1.91 -0.55
CA ILE A 56 5.92 1.02 -1.69
C ILE A 56 7.14 0.16 -1.39
N ASP A 57 8.25 0.73 -0.92
CA ASP A 57 9.46 -0.03 -0.58
C ASP A 57 9.19 -1.08 0.51
N ALA A 58 8.39 -0.72 1.53
CA ALA A 58 7.99 -1.65 2.58
C ALA A 58 7.13 -2.80 2.02
N LEU A 59 6.19 -2.48 1.13
CA LEU A 59 5.32 -3.48 0.50
C LEU A 59 6.08 -4.39 -0.45
N VAL A 60 7.03 -3.85 -1.23
CA VAL A 60 7.93 -4.66 -2.07
C VAL A 60 8.61 -5.73 -1.22
N TYR A 61 9.16 -5.34 -0.07
CA TYR A 61 9.88 -6.25 0.79
C TYR A 61 8.99 -7.37 1.37
N ILE A 62 7.78 -7.06 1.84
CA ILE A 62 6.90 -8.10 2.39
C ILE A 62 6.26 -8.97 1.29
N HIS A 63 5.87 -8.38 0.15
CA HIS A 63 5.33 -9.13 -0.99
C HIS A 63 6.38 -10.05 -1.61
N GLN A 64 7.66 -9.66 -1.66
CA GLN A 64 8.76 -10.53 -2.09
C GLN A 64 8.94 -11.75 -1.18
N LYS A 65 8.56 -11.64 0.10
CA LYS A 65 8.54 -12.76 1.06
C LYS A 65 7.21 -13.53 1.05
N GLU A 66 6.37 -13.30 0.04
CA GLU A 66 5.05 -13.92 -0.12
C GLU A 66 4.12 -13.62 1.08
N ILE A 67 4.23 -12.43 1.67
CA ILE A 67 3.41 -11.96 2.80
C ILE A 67 2.58 -10.76 2.37
N ALA A 68 1.26 -10.86 2.52
CA ALA A 68 0.35 -9.74 2.35
C ALA A 68 -0.01 -9.13 3.71
N HIS A 69 -0.18 -7.81 3.76
CA HIS A 69 -0.48 -7.08 4.99
C HIS A 69 -1.95 -7.23 5.41
N ARG A 70 -2.87 -7.01 4.46
CA ARG A 70 -4.32 -7.21 4.57
C ARG A 70 -5.10 -6.26 5.48
N ASP A 71 -4.45 -5.36 6.21
CA ASP A 71 -5.09 -4.25 6.94
C ASP A 71 -4.30 -2.93 6.82
N LEU A 72 -3.93 -2.55 5.60
CA LEU A 72 -3.27 -1.26 5.35
C LEU A 72 -4.27 -0.11 5.54
N LYS A 73 -3.94 0.77 6.48
CA LYS A 73 -4.73 1.97 6.81
C LYS A 73 -3.84 3.00 7.51
N LEU A 74 -4.30 4.26 7.58
CA LEU A 74 -3.52 5.35 8.18
C LEU A 74 -3.20 5.11 9.66
N GLU A 75 -4.06 4.39 10.38
CA GLU A 75 -3.89 4.05 11.80
C GLU A 75 -2.75 3.04 12.03
N ASN A 76 -2.43 2.24 11.01
CA ASN A 76 -1.37 1.23 11.00
C ASN A 76 -0.09 1.74 10.34
N ILE A 77 0.01 3.06 10.09
CA ILE A 77 1.23 3.69 9.56
C ILE A 77 1.75 4.68 10.60
N LEU A 78 3.01 4.53 10.96
CA LEU A 78 3.69 5.37 11.94
C LEU A 78 4.64 6.32 11.22
N LEU A 79 4.49 7.62 11.47
CA LEU A 79 5.41 8.68 11.05
C LEU A 79 6.33 9.03 12.21
N PHE A 80 7.60 8.67 12.07
CA PHE A 80 8.66 9.04 12.99
C PHE A 80 9.18 10.43 12.69
N GLU A 81 9.75 11.07 13.72
CA GLU A 81 10.54 12.28 13.57
C GLU A 81 11.61 12.10 12.47
N GLY A 82 11.81 13.15 11.65
CA GLY A 82 12.65 13.07 10.45
C GLY A 82 11.93 12.56 9.18
N GLY A 83 10.62 12.30 9.23
CA GLY A 83 9.81 12.01 8.04
C GLY A 83 9.85 10.55 7.59
N ILE A 84 10.21 9.63 8.49
CA ILE A 84 10.34 8.20 8.22
C ILE A 84 8.99 7.50 8.49
N LEU A 85 8.46 6.81 7.48
CA LEU A 85 7.26 5.99 7.62
C LEU A 85 7.60 4.52 7.89
N LYS A 86 6.84 3.92 8.80
CA LYS A 86 6.85 2.47 9.03
C LYS A 86 5.43 1.93 9.08
N ILE A 87 5.23 0.78 8.43
CA ILE A 87 4.00 0.02 8.56
C ILE A 87 4.05 -0.71 9.91
N ALA A 88 2.95 -0.69 10.64
CA ALA A 88 2.77 -1.35 11.92
C ALA A 88 1.56 -2.29 11.86
N ASP A 89 1.35 -3.05 12.94
CA ASP A 89 0.25 -4.00 13.11
C ASP A 89 0.15 -5.08 12.03
N TYR A 90 1.03 -6.08 12.18
CA TYR A 90 1.06 -7.27 11.33
C TYR A 90 0.03 -8.34 11.75
N GLY A 91 -0.98 -8.01 12.56
CA GLY A 91 -1.95 -8.96 13.12
C GLY A 91 -2.78 -9.70 12.07
N PHE A 92 -3.00 -9.09 10.90
CA PHE A 92 -3.72 -9.69 9.77
C PHE A 92 -2.82 -10.26 8.69
N CYS A 93 -1.50 -10.15 8.86
CA CYS A 93 -0.56 -10.61 7.86
C CYS A 93 -0.65 -12.11 7.66
N LYS A 94 -0.63 -12.53 6.39
CA LYS A 94 -0.73 -13.93 6.01
C LYS A 94 0.31 -14.21 4.92
N GLN A 95 0.99 -15.35 5.06
CA GLN A 95 1.75 -15.89 3.95
C GLN A 95 0.75 -16.26 2.85
N SER A 96 0.73 -15.48 1.77
CA SER A 96 -0.25 -15.59 0.71
C SER A 96 0.44 -16.19 -0.50
N ILE A 97 0.33 -17.50 -0.61
CA ILE A 97 0.71 -18.24 -1.83
C ILE A 97 -0.55 -18.44 -2.70
N ASP A 98 -1.75 -18.35 -2.10
CA ASP A 98 -3.05 -18.59 -2.73
C ASP A 98 -4.07 -17.45 -2.47
N LEU A 99 -5.25 -17.56 -3.10
CA LEU A 99 -6.39 -16.66 -2.89
C LEU A 99 -6.93 -16.76 -1.45
N ALA A 100 -7.42 -15.63 -0.90
CA ALA A 100 -8.10 -15.59 0.38
C ALA A 100 -9.62 -15.43 0.19
N SER A 101 -10.42 -15.95 1.12
CA SER A 101 -11.90 -15.81 1.14
C SER A 101 -12.44 -15.08 2.37
N THR A 102 -11.61 -14.89 3.41
CA THR A 102 -12.02 -14.27 4.67
C THR A 102 -12.02 -12.75 4.54
N PHE A 103 -13.13 -12.10 4.90
CA PHE A 103 -13.15 -10.67 5.15
C PHE A 103 -12.36 -10.35 6.42
N CYS A 104 -11.27 -9.60 6.29
CA CYS A 104 -10.50 -9.08 7.42
C CYS A 104 -9.92 -7.70 7.05
N GLY A 105 -9.75 -6.85 8.05
CA GLY A 105 -9.30 -5.48 7.87
C GLY A 105 -10.44 -4.47 7.82
N SER A 106 -10.09 -3.23 7.51
CA SER A 106 -10.99 -2.08 7.65
C SER A 106 -11.81 -1.83 6.37
N LYS A 107 -13.15 -1.78 6.50
CA LYS A 107 -14.12 -1.63 5.40
C LYS A 107 -13.79 -0.43 4.49
N SER A 108 -13.49 0.71 5.09
CA SER A 108 -13.08 1.97 4.43
C SER A 108 -11.90 1.86 3.45
N TYR A 109 -11.00 0.89 3.65
CA TYR A 109 -9.79 0.69 2.85
C TYR A 109 -9.85 -0.57 1.98
N SER A 110 -10.98 -1.28 2.02
CA SER A 110 -11.13 -2.60 1.41
C SER A 110 -11.36 -2.51 -0.09
N ALA A 111 -10.72 -3.43 -0.81
CA ALA A 111 -10.88 -3.59 -2.24
C ALA A 111 -12.29 -4.13 -2.61
N PRO A 112 -12.79 -3.86 -3.83
CA PRO A 112 -14.11 -4.32 -4.27
C PRO A 112 -14.33 -5.82 -4.11
N GLU A 113 -13.33 -6.62 -4.43
CA GLU A 113 -13.39 -8.08 -4.33
C GLU A 113 -13.54 -8.59 -2.88
N ILE A 114 -12.98 -7.87 -1.90
CA ILE A 114 -13.16 -8.16 -0.48
C ILE A 114 -14.58 -7.83 -0.04
N LEU A 115 -15.09 -6.65 -0.42
CA LEU A 115 -16.44 -6.20 -0.07
C LEU A 115 -17.54 -7.08 -0.69
N ARG A 116 -17.26 -7.68 -1.86
CA ARG A 116 -18.12 -8.66 -2.53
C ARG A 116 -18.07 -10.06 -1.90
N GLY A 117 -17.15 -10.31 -0.96
CA GLY A 117 -17.01 -11.61 -0.30
C GLY A 117 -16.53 -12.73 -1.23
N VAL A 118 -15.84 -12.40 -2.32
CA VAL A 118 -15.31 -13.41 -3.26
C VAL A 118 -13.86 -13.75 -2.90
N THR A 119 -13.36 -14.87 -3.44
CA THR A 119 -11.94 -15.17 -3.33
C THR A 119 -11.10 -14.10 -4.03
N TYR A 120 -10.00 -13.69 -3.41
CA TYR A 120 -9.22 -12.55 -3.87
C TYR A 120 -7.71 -12.72 -3.72
N ASP A 121 -6.98 -12.04 -4.60
CA ASP A 121 -5.53 -11.86 -4.51
C ASP A 121 -5.23 -10.83 -3.41
N THR A 122 -4.59 -11.28 -2.34
CA THR A 122 -4.30 -10.44 -1.17
C THR A 122 -3.27 -9.35 -1.47
N PHE A 123 -2.33 -9.57 -2.40
CA PHE A 123 -1.37 -8.57 -2.81
C PHE A 123 -2.05 -7.46 -3.61
N LYS A 124 -2.97 -7.80 -4.51
CA LYS A 124 -3.77 -6.78 -5.22
C LYS A 124 -4.67 -6.00 -4.27
N ALA A 125 -5.21 -6.64 -3.24
CA ALA A 125 -5.95 -5.94 -2.20
C ALA A 125 -5.09 -4.93 -1.43
N ASP A 126 -3.84 -5.28 -1.07
CA ASP A 126 -2.90 -4.33 -0.46
C ASP A 126 -2.66 -3.10 -1.36
N ILE A 127 -2.53 -3.29 -2.68
CA ILE A 127 -2.37 -2.18 -3.63
C ILE A 127 -3.56 -1.24 -3.64
N TRP A 128 -4.78 -1.78 -3.55
CA TRP A 128 -5.98 -0.96 -3.44
C TRP A 128 -5.95 -0.09 -2.19
N SER A 129 -5.67 -0.70 -1.03
CA SER A 129 -5.59 0.02 0.25
C SER A 129 -4.49 1.08 0.24
N LEU A 130 -3.35 0.81 -0.41
CA LEU A 130 -2.29 1.79 -0.64
C LEU A 130 -2.78 2.99 -1.47
N GLY A 131 -3.58 2.74 -2.52
CA GLY A 131 -4.22 3.80 -3.30
C GLY A 131 -5.19 4.65 -2.48
N VAL A 132 -6.01 4.03 -1.62
CA VAL A 132 -6.90 4.72 -0.68
C VAL A 132 -6.09 5.62 0.28
N ILE A 133 -5.01 5.09 0.87
CA ILE A 133 -4.10 5.87 1.72
C ILE A 133 -3.55 7.09 0.98
N GLY A 134 -3.04 6.91 -0.24
CA GLY A 134 -2.54 8.00 -1.07
C GLY A 134 -3.59 9.07 -1.36
N TYR A 135 -4.81 8.65 -1.71
CA TYR A 135 -5.93 9.57 -1.93
C TYR A 135 -6.26 10.40 -0.68
N ILE A 136 -6.34 9.75 0.49
CA ILE A 136 -6.66 10.45 1.74
C ILE A 136 -5.55 11.44 2.08
N MET A 137 -4.28 11.06 1.93
CA MET A 137 -3.15 11.98 2.14
C MET A 137 -3.28 13.25 1.32
N LEU A 138 -3.58 13.12 0.04
CA LEU A 138 -3.62 14.24 -0.89
C LEU A 138 -4.87 15.12 -0.72
N THR A 139 -6.00 14.53 -0.34
CA THR A 139 -7.31 15.22 -0.37
C THR A 139 -7.89 15.53 1.00
N ASN A 140 -7.37 14.88 2.05
CA ASN A 140 -7.95 14.87 3.40
C ASN A 140 -9.42 14.42 3.44
N THR A 141 -9.79 13.51 2.53
CA THR A 141 -11.15 12.94 2.46
C THR A 141 -11.10 11.44 2.21
N MET A 142 -12.09 10.73 2.73
CA MET A 142 -12.32 9.34 2.38
C MET A 142 -12.87 9.26 0.94
N PRO A 143 -12.34 8.37 0.07
CA PRO A 143 -12.81 8.26 -1.31
C PRO A 143 -14.21 7.64 -1.41
N PHE A 144 -14.57 6.78 -0.46
CA PHE A 144 -15.86 6.11 -0.40
C PHE A 144 -16.41 6.15 1.03
N ARG A 145 -17.73 6.26 1.16
CA ARG A 145 -18.39 6.30 2.46
C ARG A 145 -18.54 4.89 3.02
N GLU A 146 -18.26 4.70 4.30
CA GLU A 146 -18.39 3.38 4.95
C GLU A 146 -19.74 3.15 5.63
N ASP A 147 -20.56 4.19 5.75
CA ASP A 147 -21.88 4.19 6.40
C ASP A 147 -23.01 3.64 5.53
N VAL A 148 -22.69 3.16 4.32
CA VAL A 148 -23.62 2.53 3.38
C VAL A 148 -23.31 1.04 3.20
N ASP A 149 -24.20 0.30 2.55
CA ASP A 149 -24.02 -1.13 2.32
C ASP A 149 -22.80 -1.42 1.43
N ASN A 150 -22.18 -2.59 1.62
CA ASN A 150 -20.98 -2.98 0.88
C ASN A 150 -21.18 -2.87 -0.64
N MET A 151 -22.36 -3.20 -1.17
CA MET A 151 -22.62 -3.15 -2.60
C MET A 151 -22.73 -1.72 -3.14
N ASP A 152 -23.19 -0.77 -2.34
CA ASP A 152 -23.19 0.65 -2.71
C ASP A 152 -21.76 1.20 -2.78
N ILE A 153 -20.91 0.77 -1.85
CA ILE A 153 -19.47 1.09 -1.90
C ILE A 153 -18.86 0.49 -3.18
N VAL A 154 -19.14 -0.77 -3.47
CA VAL A 154 -18.65 -1.45 -4.68
C VAL A 154 -19.12 -0.75 -5.95
N ASP A 155 -20.36 -0.26 -6.00
CA ASP A 155 -20.86 0.54 -7.11
C ASP A 155 -20.11 1.88 -7.25
N ALA A 156 -19.88 2.58 -6.14
CA ALA A 156 -19.08 3.79 -6.11
C ALA A 156 -17.63 3.55 -6.56
N GLN A 157 -17.03 2.43 -6.14
CA GLN A 157 -15.70 1.99 -6.55
C GLN A 157 -15.63 1.70 -8.05
N ARG A 158 -16.62 0.98 -8.59
CA ARG A 158 -16.73 0.66 -10.03
C ARG A 158 -16.76 1.90 -10.90
N HIS A 159 -17.51 2.91 -10.48
CA HIS A 159 -17.69 4.16 -11.21
C HIS A 159 -16.71 5.25 -10.79
N ARG A 160 -15.73 4.93 -9.92
CA ARG A 160 -14.71 5.87 -9.41
C ARG A 160 -15.33 7.16 -8.87
N ARG A 161 -16.35 7.05 -8.02
CA ARG A 161 -17.09 8.18 -7.43
C ARG A 161 -16.32 8.90 -6.31
N TYR A 162 -15.06 9.23 -6.55
CA TYR A 162 -14.24 10.15 -5.75
C TYR A 162 -13.73 11.28 -6.66
N ARG A 163 -13.28 12.39 -6.09
CA ARG A 163 -12.90 13.58 -6.88
C ARG A 163 -11.68 14.27 -6.31
N TYR A 164 -10.80 14.72 -7.20
CA TYR A 164 -9.70 15.60 -6.86
C TYR A 164 -10.15 17.06 -7.00
N SER A 165 -10.17 17.81 -5.89
CA SER A 165 -10.45 19.24 -5.93
C SER A 165 -9.38 19.96 -6.76
N SER A 166 -9.81 20.84 -7.69
CA SER A 166 -8.90 21.65 -8.50
C SER A 166 -8.02 22.58 -7.65
N LYS A 167 -8.49 22.96 -6.45
CA LYS A 167 -7.76 23.80 -5.49
C LYS A 167 -6.48 23.15 -4.95
N LEU A 168 -6.36 21.82 -5.02
CA LEU A 168 -5.19 21.10 -4.54
C LEU A 168 -4.00 21.18 -5.48
N GLY A 169 -4.21 21.58 -6.75
CA GLY A 169 -3.11 21.73 -7.72
C GLY A 169 -2.37 20.42 -8.05
N LEU A 170 -2.98 19.26 -7.80
CA LEU A 170 -2.33 17.96 -8.00
C LEU A 170 -2.01 17.69 -9.48
N SER A 171 -0.81 17.15 -9.73
CA SER A 171 -0.34 16.78 -11.07
C SER A 171 -1.19 15.69 -11.71
N PHE A 172 -1.10 15.55 -13.03
CA PHE A 172 -1.77 14.46 -13.74
C PHE A 172 -1.20 13.10 -13.33
N GLU A 173 0.13 13.00 -13.23
CA GLU A 173 0.87 11.79 -12.89
C GLU A 173 0.48 11.31 -11.49
N CYS A 174 0.33 12.23 -10.54
CA CYS A 174 -0.15 11.98 -9.18
C CYS A 174 -1.52 11.31 -9.19
N LYS A 175 -2.51 11.96 -9.81
CA LYS A 175 -3.88 11.42 -9.93
C LYS A 175 -3.88 10.07 -10.64
N SER A 176 -3.18 9.98 -11.77
CA SER A 176 -3.04 8.77 -12.57
C SER A 176 -2.47 7.60 -11.77
N ALA A 177 -1.48 7.85 -10.91
CA ALA A 177 -0.89 6.81 -10.07
C ALA A 177 -1.89 6.28 -9.02
N ILE A 178 -2.57 7.18 -8.31
CA ILE A 178 -3.61 6.83 -7.33
C ILE A 178 -4.77 6.07 -7.99
N ASP A 179 -5.23 6.56 -9.13
CA ASP A 179 -6.30 5.95 -9.92
C ASP A 179 -5.96 4.54 -10.39
N LYS A 180 -4.70 4.33 -10.85
CA LYS A 180 -4.22 3.01 -11.27
C LYS A 180 -4.17 2.02 -10.10
N MET A 181 -3.72 2.45 -8.91
CA MET A 181 -3.74 1.61 -7.70
C MET A 181 -5.18 1.22 -7.31
N MET A 182 -6.14 2.13 -7.48
CA MET A 182 -7.57 1.88 -7.25
C MET A 182 -8.31 1.42 -8.52
N THR A 183 -7.65 0.63 -9.38
CA THR A 183 -8.32 -0.02 -10.52
C THR A 183 -9.28 -1.08 -10.00
N PHE A 184 -10.56 -1.00 -10.41
CA PHE A 184 -11.64 -1.87 -9.94
C PHE A 184 -11.34 -3.36 -10.17
N ASP A 185 -10.98 -3.72 -11.41
CA ASP A 185 -10.63 -5.10 -11.74
C ASP A 185 -9.20 -5.41 -11.26
N PRO A 186 -9.02 -6.34 -10.29
CA PRO A 186 -7.72 -6.70 -9.76
C PRO A 186 -6.76 -7.27 -10.80
N LYS A 187 -7.25 -7.80 -11.94
CA LYS A 187 -6.39 -8.27 -13.04
C LYS A 187 -5.64 -7.12 -13.72
N HIS A 188 -6.31 -5.99 -13.88
CA HIS A 188 -5.76 -4.78 -14.48
C HIS A 188 -5.07 -3.86 -13.45
N ARG A 189 -5.31 -4.09 -12.16
CA ARG A 189 -4.62 -3.39 -11.07
C ARG A 189 -3.12 -3.77 -11.06
N PRO A 190 -2.20 -2.79 -10.98
CA PRO A 190 -0.77 -3.07 -10.96
C PRO A 190 -0.38 -3.88 -9.73
N ASN A 191 0.65 -4.71 -9.85
CA ASN A 191 1.35 -5.26 -8.68
C ASN A 191 2.30 -4.21 -8.06
N ILE A 192 2.92 -4.54 -6.92
CA ILE A 192 3.75 -3.58 -6.20
C ILE A 192 4.99 -3.10 -7.00
N TYR A 193 5.56 -3.96 -7.83
CA TYR A 193 6.70 -3.62 -8.67
C TYR A 193 6.29 -2.66 -9.79
N GLN A 194 5.13 -2.89 -10.41
CA GLN A 194 4.55 -1.98 -11.40
C GLN A 194 4.18 -0.63 -10.77
N CYS A 195 3.70 -0.63 -9.52
CA CYS A 195 3.45 0.60 -8.77
C CYS A 195 4.73 1.45 -8.65
N ALA A 196 5.86 0.85 -8.30
CA ALA A 196 7.15 1.55 -8.17
C ALA A 196 7.66 2.18 -9.49
N LEU A 197 7.10 1.77 -10.63
CA LEU A 197 7.44 2.27 -11.97
C LEU A 197 6.46 3.32 -12.51
N LEU A 198 5.36 3.61 -11.80
CA LEU A 198 4.44 4.67 -12.21
C LEU A 198 5.16 6.01 -12.29
N GLU A 199 4.75 6.85 -13.24
CA GLU A 199 5.43 8.10 -13.59
C GLU A 199 5.58 9.05 -12.41
N TRP A 200 4.57 9.12 -11.55
CA TRP A 200 4.61 9.91 -10.31
C TRP A 200 5.76 9.52 -9.38
N PHE A 201 6.19 8.26 -9.41
CA PHE A 201 7.29 7.73 -8.61
C PHE A 201 8.61 7.66 -9.39
N SER A 202 8.61 7.94 -10.69
CA SER A 202 9.81 7.91 -11.53
C SER A 202 10.76 9.07 -11.22
N PRO A 203 12.09 8.88 -11.21
CA PRO A 203 13.06 9.97 -11.03
C PRO A 203 12.96 11.08 -12.07
N SER A 204 12.41 10.79 -13.26
CA SER A 204 12.23 11.74 -14.35
C SER A 204 11.21 12.86 -14.05
N SER A 205 10.34 12.67 -13.06
CA SER A 205 9.41 13.72 -12.61
C SER A 205 10.03 14.70 -11.60
N THR A 206 11.36 14.64 -11.39
CA THR A 206 12.12 15.64 -10.62
C THR A 206 13.36 16.06 -11.38
N SER A 207 13.40 17.31 -11.83
CA SER A 207 14.65 17.97 -12.17
C SER A 207 15.54 18.09 -10.92
N LYS A 208 16.80 17.65 -11.06
CA LYS A 208 17.97 17.89 -10.20
C LYS A 208 17.82 17.53 -8.70
N GLY A 209 18.08 16.27 -8.36
CA GLY A 209 18.38 15.84 -6.99
C GLY A 209 18.98 14.44 -6.99
N ASN A 210 20.29 14.34 -6.77
CA ASN A 210 21.06 13.12 -6.92
C ASN A 210 20.86 12.21 -5.69
N THR A 211 20.12 11.11 -5.84
CA THR A 211 20.24 9.94 -4.95
C THR A 211 19.84 8.69 -5.72
N LYS A 212 20.84 7.87 -6.07
CA LYS A 212 20.63 6.57 -6.74
C LYS A 212 19.93 5.60 -5.78
N ARG A 213 18.59 5.57 -5.76
CA ARG A 213 17.84 4.45 -5.16
C ARG A 213 18.02 3.21 -6.05
N ARG A 214 18.56 2.11 -5.49
CA ARG A 214 18.63 0.82 -6.18
C ARG A 214 17.21 0.24 -6.25
N ARG A 215 16.63 0.16 -7.45
CA ARG A 215 15.32 -0.46 -7.67
C ARG A 215 15.42 -1.99 -7.53
N PRO A 216 14.34 -2.66 -7.10
CA PRO A 216 14.21 -4.11 -7.22
C PRO A 216 14.36 -4.53 -8.69
N SER A 217 15.06 -5.63 -8.96
CA SER A 217 15.29 -6.09 -10.33
C SER A 217 14.01 -6.62 -10.98
N LEU A 218 13.88 -6.39 -12.29
CA LEU A 218 12.85 -6.99 -13.14
C LEU A 218 12.92 -8.54 -13.18
N SER A 219 13.99 -9.16 -12.68
CA SER A 219 14.04 -10.62 -12.56
C SER A 219 13.07 -11.14 -11.49
N ASN A 220 12.81 -10.37 -10.43
CA ASN A 220 11.78 -10.72 -9.44
C ASN A 220 10.36 -10.63 -10.02
N TYR A 221 10.18 -9.82 -11.07
CA TYR A 221 8.92 -9.61 -11.77
C TYR A 221 8.49 -10.84 -12.61
N ALA A 222 9.43 -11.49 -13.30
CA ALA A 222 9.15 -12.70 -14.06
C ALA A 222 8.75 -13.88 -13.16
N SER A 223 9.41 -14.02 -12.01
CA SER A 223 9.10 -15.08 -11.04
C SER A 223 7.78 -14.86 -10.31
N TYR A 224 7.35 -13.61 -10.10
CA TYR A 224 6.03 -13.28 -9.55
C TYR A 224 4.91 -13.69 -10.52
N ASN A 225 4.99 -13.27 -11.80
CA ASN A 225 3.95 -13.58 -12.79
C ASN A 225 3.88 -15.08 -13.15
N SER A 226 5.00 -15.82 -13.10
CA SER A 226 5.01 -17.26 -13.40
C SER A 226 4.39 -18.13 -12.30
N LYS A 227 4.18 -17.60 -11.09
CA LYS A 227 3.61 -18.34 -9.95
C LYS A 227 2.10 -18.16 -9.79
N ILE A 228 1.54 -17.14 -10.43
CA ILE A 228 0.13 -16.71 -10.29
C ILE A 228 -0.65 -16.80 -11.62
N GLY A 229 0.00 -17.28 -12.69
CA GLY A 229 -0.59 -17.58 -13.99
C GLY A 229 -1.03 -19.02 -14.09
#